data_AF-A0A2T0MV82-F1
#
_entry.id   AF-A0A2T0MV82-F1
#
_cell.length_a   1.000
_cell.length_b   1.000
_cell.length_c   1.000
_cell.angle_alpha   90.00
_cell.angle_beta   90.00
_cell.angle_gamma   90.00
#
_symmetry.space_group_name_H-M   'P 1'
#
loop_
_entity.id
_entity.type
_entity.pdbx_description
1 polymer ?
#
loop_
_entity_poly.entity_id
_entity_poly.type
_entity_poly.pdbx_seq_one_letter_code
_entity_poly.pdbx_strand_id
1 'polypeptide(L)' 'MTDNLLAGVMVFIGLFLGGGVFSLLKQGLKIGAAVCAVGAALAITAGVLWW' A
#
# COMPACT_ATOMS: atom_id res chain seq x y z
N MET A 1 21.20 8.28 1.47
CA MET A 1 20.75 7.75 0.14
C MET A 1 19.83 6.54 0.31
N THR A 2 20.06 5.69 1.30
CA THR A 2 19.17 4.59 1.72
C THR A 2 17.78 5.05 2.15
N ASP A 3 17.65 6.23 2.76
CA ASP A 3 16.36 6.74 3.26
C ASP A 3 15.38 7.05 2.11
N ASN A 4 15.86 7.72 1.06
CA ASN A 4 15.06 7.98 -0.14
C ASN A 4 14.68 6.68 -0.88
N LEU A 5 15.55 5.67 -0.85
CA LEU A 5 15.25 4.36 -1.41
C LEU A 5 14.14 3.66 -0.61
N LEU A 6 14.20 3.70 0.72
CA LEU A 6 13.17 3.14 1.59
C LEU A 6 11.82 3.85 1.41
N ALA A 7 11.82 5.19 1.33
CA ALA A 7 10.63 5.98 1.02
C ALA A 7 9.99 5.52 -0.31
N GLY A 8 10.79 5.37 -1.37
CA GLY A 8 10.33 4.88 -2.66
C GLY A 8 9.73 3.46 -2.61
N VAL A 9 10.36 2.54 -1.88
CA VAL A 9 9.85 1.16 -1.69
C VAL A 9 8.51 1.16 -0.95
N MET A 10 8.34 2.00 0.07
CA MET A 10 7.08 2.08 0.83
C MET A 10 5.93 2.60 -0.04
N VAL A 11 6.17 3.62 -0.87
CA VAL A 11 5.16 4.11 -1.84
C VAL A 11 4.80 3.03 -2.87
N PHE A 12 5.79 2.26 -3.34
CA PHE A 12 5.54 1.15 -4.27
C PHE A 12 4.69 0.04 -3.66
N ILE A 13 4.97 -0.33 -2.40
CA ILE A 13 4.14 -1.28 -1.63
C ILE A 13 2.71 -0.74 -1.50
N GLY A 14 2.56 0.55 -1.23
CA GLY A 14 1.26 1.23 -1.19
C GLY A 14 0.44 1.06 -2.47
N LEU A 15 1.06 1.32 -3.62
CA LEU A 15 0.44 1.15 -4.94
C LEU A 15 0.07 -0.32 -5.23
N PHE A 16 0.96 -1.25 -4.90
CA PHE A 16 0.72 -2.68 -5.05
C PHE A 16 -0.48 -3.15 -4.21
N LEU A 17 -0.53 -2.75 -2.94
CA LEU A 17 -1.64 -3.06 -2.04
C LEU A 17 -2.95 -2.44 -2.54
N GLY A 18 -2.91 -1.22 -3.10
CA GLY A 18 -4.05 -0.60 -3.77
C GLY A 18 -4.61 -1.45 -4.92
N GLY A 19 -3.74 -2.02 -5.76
CA GLY A 19 -4.14 -3.01 -6.77
C GLY A 19 -4.75 -4.28 -6.15
N GLY A 20 -4.21 -4.72 -5.01
CA GLY A 20 -4.75 -5.81 -4.20
C GLY A 20 -6.18 -5.56 -3.74
N VAL A 21 -6.51 -4.33 -3.33
CA VAL A 21 -7.89 -3.93 -2.97
C VAL A 21 -8.85 -4.20 -4.13
N PHE A 22 -8.53 -3.69 -5.33
CA PHE A 22 -9.38 -3.87 -6.51
C PHE A 22 -9.56 -5.35 -6.86
N SER A 23 -8.47 -6.13 -6.83
CA SER A 23 -8.49 -7.56 -7.10
C SER A 23 -9.38 -8.32 -6.11
N LEU A 24 -9.22 -8.08 -4.81
CA LEU A 24 -9.97 -8.77 -3.75
C LEU A 24 -11.44 -8.36 -3.71
N LEU A 25 -11.76 -7.10 -4.01
CA LEU A 25 -13.14 -6.64 -4.18
C LEU A 25 -13.83 -7.41 -5.32
N LYS A 26 -13.15 -7.59 -6.46
CA LYS A 26 -13.68 -8.35 -7.59
C LYS A 26 -13.90 -9.84 -7.26
N GLN A 27 -13.15 -10.37 -6.30
CA GLN A 27 -13.28 -11.75 -5.80
C GLN A 27 -14.31 -11.89 -4.66
N GLY A 28 -14.89 -10.80 -4.17
CA GLY A 28 -15.86 -10.82 -3.06
C GLY A 28 -15.24 -10.97 -1.67
N LEU A 29 -13.90 -11.01 -1.54
CA LEU A 29 -13.20 -11.06 -0.26
C LEU A 29 -13.10 -9.67 0.38
N LYS A 30 -14.20 -9.22 0.98
CA LYS A 30 -14.33 -7.87 1.55
C LYS A 30 -13.34 -7.56 2.66
N ILE A 31 -13.04 -8.53 3.53
CA ILE A 31 -12.09 -8.33 4.64
C ILE A 31 -10.67 -8.19 4.10
N GLY A 32 -10.27 -9.05 3.16
CA GLY A 32 -8.95 -8.96 2.51
C GLY A 32 -8.77 -7.62 1.80
N ALA A 33 -9.79 -7.16 1.07
CA ALA A 33 -9.77 -5.86 0.43
C ALA A 33 -9.62 -4.71 1.45
N ALA A 34 -10.31 -4.76 2.58
CA ALA A 34 -10.18 -3.76 3.63
C ALA A 34 -8.78 -3.74 4.25
N VAL A 35 -8.18 -4.90 4.51
CA VAL A 35 -6.82 -5.01 5.03
C VAL A 35 -5.79 -4.46 4.03
N CYS A 36 -5.93 -4.79 2.75
CA CYS A 36 -5.09 -4.21 1.70
C CYS A 36 -5.26 -2.69 1.61
N ALA A 37 -6.47 -2.15 1.79
CA ALA A 37 -6.72 -0.72 1.71
C ALA A 37 -6.08 0.03 2.89
N VAL A 38 -6.20 -0.52 4.10
CA VAL A 38 -5.54 0.02 5.30
C VAL A 38 -4.03 -0.06 5.15
N GLY A 39 -3.49 -1.20 4.71
CA GLY A 39 -2.07 -1.38 4.46
C GLY A 39 -1.52 -0.42 3.41
N ALA A 40 -2.28 -0.19 2.33
CA ALA A 40 -1.92 0.78 1.29
C ALA A 40 -1.85 2.20 1.86
N ALA A 41 -2.85 2.62 2.64
CA ALA A 41 -2.85 3.94 3.28
C ALA A 41 -1.63 4.11 4.19
N LEU A 42 -1.35 3.14 5.05
CA LEU A 42 -0.21 3.19 5.97
C LEU A 42 1.14 3.22 5.23
N ALA A 43 1.31 2.41 4.18
CA ALA A 43 2.55 2.35 3.41
C ALA A 43 2.81 3.65 2.63
N ILE A 44 1.76 4.25 2.04
CA ILE A 44 1.88 5.55 1.37
C ILE A 44 2.20 6.65 2.38
N THR A 45 1.49 6.71 3.51
CA THR A 45 1.76 7.69 4.55
C THR A 45 3.18 7.57 5.07
N ALA A 46 3.65 6.35 5.33
CA ALA A 46 5.03 6.11 5.74
C ALA A 46 6.05 6.55 4.68
N GLY A 47 5.82 6.22 3.41
CA GLY A 47 6.69 6.64 2.31
C GLY A 47 6.76 8.15 2.12
N VAL A 48 5.65 8.87 2.33
CA VAL A 48 5.61 10.34 2.25
C VAL A 48 6.29 10.99 3.46
N LEU A 49 6.10 10.45 4.67
CA LEU A 49 6.72 11.02 5.88
C LEU A 49 8.23 10.82 5.94
N TRP A 50 8.76 9.81 5.25
CA TRP A 50 10.20 9.54 5.14
C TRP A 50 10.90 10.26 3.99
N TRP A 51 10.16 11.06 3.22
CA TRP A 51 10.69 11.85 2.10
C TRP A 51 10.97 13.29 2.53
#